data_AF-A0A7C8F5G4-F1
#
_entry.id   AF-A0A7C8F5G4-F1
#
_cell.length_a   1.000
_cell.length_b   1.000
_cell.length_c   1.000
_cell.angle_alpha   90.00
_cell.angle_beta   90.00
_cell.angle_gamma   90.00
#
_symmetry.space_group_name_H-M   'P 1'
#
loop_
_entity.id
_entity.type
_entity.pdbx_description
1 polymer ?
#
loop_
_entity_poly.entity_id
_entity_poly.type
_entity_poly.pdbx_seq_one_letter_code
_entity_poly.pdbx_strand_id
1 'polypeptide(L)'
;MAPLFFTGFMLLLGCLLPDSALAFQAHDYSGLYIHQLAHLFLIISLFFFTIKARRTNLVSLKAWKYIIAGTWLLMFWSFATMSGHFLDLQITEEDLFLPIGANIPVLRLTDWQEILYYILIQDHLIVIPAMFLFYRGLTLLRKEQTKSSFLGQDRP
;
A
#
# COMPACT_ATOMS: atom_id res chain seq x y z
N MET A 1 -3.81 0.17 -25.13
CA MET A 1 -2.46 0.61 -24.72
C MET A 1 -2.46 2.04 -24.16
N ALA A 2 -3.33 2.94 -24.64
CA ALA A 2 -3.51 4.30 -24.12
C ALA A 2 -3.74 4.44 -22.58
N PRO A 3 -4.54 3.60 -21.89
CA PRO A 3 -4.78 3.83 -20.46
C PRO A 3 -3.56 3.51 -19.59
N LEU A 4 -2.72 2.54 -19.98
CA LEU A 4 -1.49 2.21 -19.24
C LEU A 4 -0.45 3.32 -19.33
N PHE A 5 -0.32 3.93 -20.51
CA PHE A 5 0.53 5.10 -20.72
C PHE A 5 0.02 6.32 -19.95
N PHE A 6 -1.30 6.54 -19.97
CA PHE A 6 -1.92 7.65 -19.26
C PHE A 6 -1.78 7.51 -17.73
N THR A 7 -2.04 6.32 -17.18
CA THR A 7 -1.84 6.07 -15.74
C THR A 7 -0.36 6.17 -15.37
N GLY A 8 0.55 5.63 -16.20
CA GLY A 8 1.99 5.77 -15.97
C GLY A 8 2.46 7.23 -16.00
N PHE A 9 1.94 8.03 -16.93
CA PHE A 9 2.23 9.45 -17.04
C PHE A 9 1.67 10.25 -15.86
N MET A 10 0.45 9.96 -15.41
CA MET A 10 -0.15 10.59 -14.22
C MET A 10 0.61 10.25 -12.93
N LEU A 11 1.09 9.00 -12.79
CA LEU A 11 1.95 8.59 -11.68
C LEU A 11 3.29 9.33 -11.71
N LEU A 12 3.91 9.44 -12.89
CA LEU A 12 5.15 10.18 -13.08
C LEU A 12 4.98 11.68 -12.75
N LEU A 13 3.86 12.29 -13.17
CA LEU A 13 3.55 13.69 -12.88
C LEU A 13 3.36 13.93 -11.37
N GLY A 14 2.68 13.00 -10.68
CA GLY A 14 2.50 13.07 -9.23
C GLY A 14 3.83 12.98 -8.46
N CYS A 15 4.81 12.23 -8.97
CA CYS A 15 6.17 12.19 -8.41
C CYS A 15 6.95 13.50 -8.64
N LEU A 16 6.65 14.25 -9.69
CA LEU A 16 7.39 15.46 -10.10
C LEU A 16 6.80 16.76 -9.54
N LEU A 17 5.57 16.73 -9.02
CA LEU A 17 4.89 17.84 -8.38
C LEU A 17 4.43 17.42 -6.97
N PRO A 18 5.37 17.23 -6.02
CA PRO A 18 5.01 16.86 -4.66
C PRO A 18 4.31 18.04 -3.99
N ASP A 19 3.01 17.92 -3.80
CA ASP A 19 2.29 18.71 -2.81
C ASP A 19 2.40 18.00 -1.44
N SER A 20 2.00 18.66 -0.34
CA SER A 20 1.92 18.04 0.98
C SER A 20 0.95 16.87 0.95
N ALA A 21 1.46 15.69 0.62
CA ALA A 21 0.80 14.44 0.91
C ALA A 21 0.75 14.38 2.44
N LEU A 22 -0.45 14.49 3.02
CA LEU A 22 -0.73 14.20 4.43
C LEU A 22 -0.51 12.71 4.75
N ALA A 23 0.54 12.12 4.18
CA ALA A 23 0.98 10.76 4.40
C ALA A 23 1.70 10.77 5.75
N PHE A 24 1.29 9.84 6.62
CA PHE A 24 1.57 9.85 8.05
C PHE A 24 0.76 10.90 8.84
N GLN A 25 -0.46 10.54 9.25
CA GLN A 25 -1.17 11.32 10.25
C GLN A 25 -0.59 11.02 11.63
N ALA A 26 -0.02 12.05 12.26
CA ALA A 26 0.31 12.01 13.67
C ALA A 26 -0.99 11.75 14.45
N HIS A 27 -0.97 10.71 15.29
CA HIS A 27 -2.06 10.37 16.18
C HIS A 27 -1.59 10.56 17.62
N ASP A 28 -2.51 10.96 18.51
CA ASP A 28 -2.30 10.78 19.94
C ASP A 28 -1.96 9.31 20.23
N TYR A 29 -1.18 9.06 21.28
CA TYR A 29 -0.65 7.73 21.61
C TYR A 29 -1.68 6.60 21.52
N SER A 30 -2.92 6.82 21.94
CA SER A 30 -4.00 5.83 21.85
C SER A 30 -4.35 5.43 20.41
N GLY A 31 -4.36 6.40 19.50
CA GLY A 31 -4.58 6.18 18.06
C GLY A 31 -3.43 5.40 17.43
N LEU A 32 -2.18 5.66 17.85
CA LEU A 32 -1.01 4.92 17.37
C LEU A 32 -1.10 3.43 17.71
N TYR A 33 -1.43 3.06 18.95
CA TYR A 33 -1.56 1.65 19.35
C TYR A 33 -2.65 0.92 18.57
N ILE A 34 -3.81 1.55 18.40
CA ILE A 34 -4.94 0.97 17.64
C ILE A 34 -4.56 0.82 16.17
N HIS A 35 -3.89 1.82 15.59
CA HIS A 35 -3.44 1.79 14.21
C HIS A 35 -2.42 0.67 13.96
N GLN A 36 -1.44 0.53 14.86
CA GLN A 36 -0.47 -0.57 14.81
C GLN A 36 -1.13 -1.94 14.91
N LEU A 37 -2.10 -2.07 15.80
CA LEU A 37 -2.88 -3.29 15.95
C LEU A 37 -3.69 -3.59 14.68
N ALA A 38 -4.23 -2.58 14.00
CA ALA A 38 -4.93 -2.74 12.73
C ALA A 38 -4.01 -3.30 11.62
N HIS A 39 -2.77 -2.79 11.50
CA HIS A 39 -1.77 -3.36 10.57
C HIS A 39 -1.47 -4.81 10.87
N LEU A 40 -1.25 -5.14 12.15
CA LEU A 40 -0.98 -6.52 12.57
C LEU A 40 -2.15 -7.46 12.22
N PHE A 41 -3.38 -7.06 12.55
CA PHE A 41 -4.58 -7.84 12.21
C PHE A 41 -4.76 -7.98 10.70
N LEU A 42 -4.45 -6.94 9.93
CA LEU A 42 -4.51 -6.99 8.48
C LEU A 42 -3.51 -8.00 7.92
N ILE A 43 -2.25 -7.98 8.38
CA ILE A 43 -1.23 -8.96 7.98
C ILE A 43 -1.71 -10.39 8.25
N ILE A 44 -2.18 -10.66 9.47
CA ILE A 44 -2.66 -12.00 9.86
C ILE A 44 -3.85 -12.43 8.97
N SER A 45 -4.81 -11.53 8.75
CA SER A 45 -5.99 -11.81 7.93
C SER A 45 -5.62 -12.13 6.48
N LEU A 46 -4.71 -11.35 5.91
CA LEU A 46 -4.20 -11.51 4.55
C LEU A 46 -3.38 -12.79 4.37
N PHE A 47 -2.63 -13.19 5.40
CA PHE A 47 -1.91 -14.46 5.43
C PHE A 47 -2.88 -15.65 5.36
N PHE A 48 -3.90 -15.68 6.23
CA PHE A 48 -4.92 -16.73 6.21
C PHE A 48 -5.74 -16.72 4.92
N PHE A 49 -6.09 -15.54 4.40
CA PHE A 49 -6.74 -15.38 3.10
C PHE A 49 -5.91 -16.04 1.99
N THR A 50 -4.61 -15.78 1.96
CA THR A 50 -3.70 -16.35 0.96
C THR A 50 -3.58 -17.87 1.07
N ILE A 51 -3.48 -18.41 2.28
CA ILE A 51 -3.49 -19.86 2.51
C ILE A 51 -4.79 -20.48 1.99
N LYS A 52 -5.93 -19.89 2.36
CA LYS A 52 -7.25 -20.41 1.96
C LYS A 52 -7.39 -20.40 0.45
N ALA A 53 -7.03 -19.30 -0.22
CA ALA A 53 -7.08 -19.18 -1.67
C ALA A 53 -6.19 -20.20 -2.39
N ARG A 54 -5.02 -20.54 -1.82
CA ARG A 54 -4.16 -21.62 -2.34
C ARG A 54 -4.80 -22.98 -2.15
N ARG A 55 -5.33 -23.28 -0.97
CA ARG A 55 -5.98 -24.57 -0.67
C ARG A 55 -7.21 -24.84 -1.53
N THR A 56 -7.94 -23.80 -1.93
CA THR A 56 -9.11 -23.93 -2.82
C THR A 56 -8.75 -23.81 -4.31
N ASN A 57 -7.47 -23.89 -4.67
CA ASN A 57 -6.97 -23.77 -6.04
C ASN A 57 -7.37 -22.48 -6.78
N LEU A 58 -7.81 -21.44 -6.08
CA LEU A 58 -8.21 -20.18 -6.70
C LEU A 58 -7.04 -19.49 -7.39
N VAL A 59 -5.82 -19.70 -6.92
CA VAL A 59 -4.58 -19.16 -7.52
C VAL A 59 -4.34 -19.63 -8.96
N SER A 60 -5.01 -20.71 -9.40
CA SER A 60 -5.00 -21.12 -10.82
C SER A 60 -5.70 -20.11 -11.74
N LEU A 61 -6.70 -19.39 -11.22
CA LEU A 61 -7.52 -18.44 -11.97
C LEU A 61 -6.79 -17.11 -12.15
N LYS A 62 -6.86 -16.55 -13.36
CA LYS A 62 -6.13 -15.33 -13.73
C LYS A 62 -6.48 -14.15 -12.82
N ALA A 63 -7.75 -13.96 -12.49
CA ALA A 63 -8.21 -12.89 -11.62
C ALA A 63 -7.60 -12.98 -10.22
N TRP A 64 -7.56 -14.18 -9.65
CA TRP A 64 -7.03 -14.45 -8.33
C TRP A 64 -5.50 -14.32 -8.23
N LYS A 65 -4.76 -14.55 -9.33
CA LYS A 65 -3.32 -14.26 -9.37
C LYS A 65 -3.02 -12.79 -9.04
N TYR A 66 -3.80 -11.86 -9.59
CA TYR A 66 -3.67 -10.44 -9.28
C TYR A 66 -4.04 -10.13 -7.83
N ILE A 67 -5.16 -10.69 -7.33
CA ILE A 67 -5.59 -10.49 -5.94
C ILE A 67 -4.53 -10.97 -4.96
N ILE A 68 -3.96 -12.15 -5.18
CA ILE A 68 -2.92 -12.71 -4.30
C ILE A 68 -1.62 -11.91 -4.37
N ALA A 69 -1.21 -11.46 -5.56
CA ALA A 69 -0.06 -10.56 -5.68
C ALA A 69 -0.29 -9.24 -4.92
N GLY A 70 -1.50 -8.66 -5.03
CA GLY A 70 -1.90 -7.49 -4.26
C GLY A 70 -1.88 -7.74 -2.75
N THR A 71 -2.33 -8.92 -2.30
CA THR A 71 -2.25 -9.33 -0.90
C THR A 71 -0.81 -9.37 -0.37
N TRP A 72 0.15 -9.90 -1.13
CA TRP A 72 1.55 -9.91 -0.71
C TRP A 72 2.12 -8.50 -0.58
N LEU A 73 1.86 -7.62 -1.54
CA LEU A 73 2.29 -6.22 -1.46
C LEU A 73 1.63 -5.48 -0.29
N LEU A 74 0.35 -5.73 -0.02
CA LEU A 74 -0.37 -5.08 1.08
C LEU A 74 0.12 -5.55 2.45
N MET A 75 0.47 -6.83 2.61
CA MET A 75 1.14 -7.32 3.83
C MET A 75 2.52 -6.67 4.01
N PHE A 76 3.30 -6.56 2.92
CA PHE A 76 4.60 -5.88 2.96
C PHE A 76 4.45 -4.39 3.33
N TRP A 77 3.48 -3.69 2.72
CA TRP A 77 3.14 -2.31 3.08
C TRP A 77 2.73 -2.19 4.56
N SER A 78 1.91 -3.09 5.06
CA SER A 78 1.44 -3.06 6.46
C SER A 78 2.62 -3.21 7.42
N PHE A 79 3.57 -4.10 7.11
CA PHE A 79 4.79 -4.27 7.89
C PHE A 79 5.69 -3.03 7.82
N ALA A 80 5.92 -2.50 6.61
CA ALA A 80 6.72 -1.30 6.39
C ALA A 80 6.14 -0.07 7.14
N THR A 81 4.83 0.13 7.08
CA THR A 81 4.12 1.22 7.76
C THR A 81 4.23 1.08 9.28
N MET A 82 4.03 -0.13 9.80
CA MET A 82 4.21 -0.43 11.22
C MET A 82 5.63 -0.13 11.70
N SER A 83 6.65 -0.55 10.94
CA SER A 83 8.05 -0.22 11.23
C SER A 83 8.32 1.29 11.17
N GLY A 84 7.76 2.00 10.18
CA GLY A 84 7.87 3.45 10.06
C GLY A 84 7.34 4.15 11.30
N HIS A 85 6.19 3.71 11.83
CA HIS A 85 5.60 4.26 13.06
C HIS A 85 6.45 3.98 14.31
N PHE A 86 7.14 2.85 14.37
CA PHE A 86 8.07 2.59 15.48
C PHE A 86 9.35 3.44 15.41
N LEU A 87 9.81 3.78 14.20
CA LEU A 87 10.93 4.70 14.01
C LEU A 87 10.50 6.15 14.26
N ASP A 88 9.29 6.53 13.88
CA ASP A 88 8.73 7.87 14.13
C ASP A 88 8.77 8.23 15.62
N LEU A 89 8.55 7.25 16.51
CA LEU A 89 8.68 7.42 17.96
C LEU A 89 10.13 7.66 18.44
N GLN A 90 11.12 7.36 17.62
CA GLN A 90 12.54 7.52 17.90
C GLN A 90 13.11 8.79 17.27
N ILE A 91 12.46 9.35 16.25
CA ILE A 91 12.83 10.63 15.66
C ILE A 91 12.51 11.75 16.67
N THR A 92 13.52 12.51 17.04
CA THR A 92 13.42 13.60 18.00
C THR A 92 13.51 14.97 17.33
N GLU A 93 13.25 16.04 18.09
CA GLU A 93 13.45 17.41 17.59
C GLU A 93 14.92 17.70 17.22
N GLU A 94 15.89 16.96 17.75
CA GLU A 94 17.31 17.12 17.41
C GLU A 94 17.63 16.59 16.00
N ASP A 95 16.84 15.62 15.53
CA ASP A 95 16.94 15.04 14.18
C ASP A 95 16.30 15.94 13.12
N LEU A 96 15.49 16.91 13.55
CA LEU A 96 14.84 17.90 12.69
C LEU A 96 15.57 19.24 12.81
N PHE A 97 15.91 19.87 11.68
CA PHE A 97 16.46 21.22 11.70
C PHE A 97 15.76 22.10 10.68
N LEU A 98 15.67 23.39 10.97
CA LEU A 98 15.11 24.39 10.07
C LEU A 98 16.26 25.17 9.40
N PRO A 99 16.58 24.91 8.12
CA PRO A 99 17.56 25.70 7.40
C PRO A 99 17.19 27.19 7.37
N ILE A 100 18.20 28.07 7.35
CA ILE A 100 17.98 29.52 7.25
C ILE A 100 17.20 29.82 5.96
N GLY A 101 16.04 30.45 6.10
CA GLY A 101 15.15 30.79 4.98
C GLY A 101 14.15 29.70 4.58
N ALA A 102 14.12 28.55 5.28
CA ALA A 102 13.11 27.52 5.10
C ALA A 102 11.91 27.72 6.04
N ASN A 103 10.74 27.27 5.60
CA ASN A 103 9.51 27.22 6.40
C ASN A 103 9.15 25.80 6.86
N ILE A 104 9.90 24.79 6.40
CA ILE A 104 9.63 23.37 6.64
C ILE A 104 10.90 22.75 7.25
N PRO A 105 10.80 22.09 8.43
CA PRO A 105 11.91 21.36 9.00
C PRO A 105 12.37 20.24 8.08
N VAL A 106 13.68 20.02 8.02
CA VAL A 106 14.31 18.96 7.24
C VAL A 106 14.86 17.90 8.19
N LEU A 107 14.62 16.63 7.86
CA LEU A 107 15.21 15.50 8.58
C LEU A 107 16.71 15.40 8.29
N ARG A 108 17.51 15.39 9.35
CA ARG A 108 18.94 15.11 9.30
C ARG A 108 19.12 13.60 9.18
N LEU A 109 19.94 13.17 8.21
CA LEU A 109 20.28 11.76 8.02
C LEU A 109 21.64 11.48 8.66
N THR A 110 21.66 11.22 9.96
CA THR A 110 22.89 10.98 10.73
C THR A 110 23.20 9.50 10.91
N ASP A 111 22.18 8.67 11.15
CA ASP A 111 22.30 7.23 11.30
C ASP A 111 21.41 6.46 10.30
N TRP A 112 21.49 5.13 10.33
CA TRP A 112 20.70 4.24 9.48
C TRP A 112 19.19 4.30 9.78
N GLN A 113 18.80 4.73 10.99
CA GLN A 113 17.41 4.77 11.45
C GLN A 113 16.63 5.85 10.69
N GLU A 114 17.20 7.04 10.52
CA GLU A 114 16.62 8.17 9.80
C GLU A 114 16.55 7.88 8.30
N ILE A 115 17.57 7.20 7.76
CA ILE A 115 17.55 6.73 6.37
C ILE A 115 16.41 5.72 6.17
N LEU A 116 16.27 4.75 7.08
CA LEU A 116 15.20 3.76 7.02
C LEU A 116 13.83 4.42 7.17
N TYR A 117 13.67 5.34 8.12
CA TYR A 117 12.44 6.12 8.31
C TYR A 117 12.07 6.91 7.04
N TYR A 118 13.04 7.60 6.44
CA TYR A 118 12.84 8.35 5.19
C TYR A 118 12.39 7.46 4.02
N ILE A 119 12.83 6.20 3.97
CA ILE A 119 12.34 5.24 2.98
C ILE A 119 10.92 4.77 3.32
N LEU A 120 10.67 4.45 4.60
CA LEU A 120 9.40 3.88 5.04
C LEU A 120 8.22 4.87 4.97
N ILE A 121 8.47 6.18 5.12
CA ILE A 121 7.43 7.21 4.92
C ILE A 121 6.97 7.32 3.46
N GLN A 122 7.73 6.78 2.50
CA GLN A 122 7.34 6.68 1.08
C GLN A 122 6.45 5.46 0.82
N ASP A 123 5.52 5.19 1.74
CA ASP A 123 4.67 4.00 1.79
C ASP A 123 3.76 3.84 0.54
N HIS A 124 3.38 4.97 -0.07
CA HIS A 124 2.62 5.06 -1.32
C HIS A 124 3.24 4.27 -2.48
N LEU A 125 4.57 4.12 -2.50
CA LEU A 125 5.30 3.33 -3.50
C LEU A 125 4.92 1.85 -3.45
N ILE A 126 4.40 1.36 -2.33
CA ILE A 126 3.98 -0.04 -2.15
C ILE A 126 2.45 -0.16 -2.21
N VAL A 127 1.70 0.70 -1.52
CA VAL A 127 0.23 0.58 -1.44
C VAL A 127 -0.45 0.87 -2.79
N ILE A 128 0.05 1.82 -3.59
CA ILE A 128 -0.56 2.12 -4.90
C ILE A 128 -0.47 0.91 -5.85
N PRO A 129 0.71 0.27 -6.04
CA PRO A 129 0.78 -0.99 -6.79
C PRO A 129 -0.12 -2.09 -6.22
N ALA A 130 -0.21 -2.23 -4.90
CA ALA A 130 -1.10 -3.22 -4.28
C ALA A 130 -2.58 -2.98 -4.67
N MET A 131 -3.04 -1.73 -4.55
CA MET A 131 -4.41 -1.35 -4.92
C MET A 131 -4.69 -1.55 -6.42
N PHE A 132 -3.70 -1.26 -7.28
CA PHE A 132 -3.83 -1.52 -8.71
C PHE A 132 -4.02 -3.01 -9.00
N LEU A 133 -3.28 -3.90 -8.33
CA LEU A 133 -3.44 -5.35 -8.48
C LEU A 133 -4.83 -5.82 -8.02
N PHE A 134 -5.32 -5.32 -6.88
CA PHE A 134 -6.69 -5.61 -6.44
C PHE A 134 -7.73 -5.14 -7.46
N TYR A 135 -7.61 -3.92 -7.96
CA TYR A 135 -8.51 -3.38 -9.00
C TYR A 135 -8.53 -4.28 -10.25
N ARG A 136 -7.36 -4.71 -10.72
CA ARG A 136 -7.25 -5.61 -11.89
C ARG A 136 -7.87 -6.97 -11.62
N GLY A 137 -7.63 -7.55 -10.44
CA GLY A 137 -8.21 -8.82 -10.02
C GLY A 137 -9.73 -8.77 -9.95
N LEU A 138 -10.30 -7.78 -9.26
CA LEU A 138 -11.74 -7.58 -9.13
C LEU A 138 -12.41 -7.30 -10.48
N THR A 139 -11.76 -6.52 -11.34
CA THR A 139 -12.27 -6.25 -12.70
C THR A 139 -12.37 -7.52 -13.53
N LEU A 140 -11.40 -8.44 -13.39
CA LEU A 140 -11.43 -9.73 -14.09
C LEU A 140 -12.52 -10.65 -13.53
N LEU A 141 -12.67 -10.74 -12.20
CA LEU A 141 -13.75 -11.50 -11.56
C LEU A 141 -15.12 -11.04 -12.05
N ARG A 142 -15.36 -9.73 -12.08
CA ARG A 142 -16.61 -9.15 -12.57
C ARG A 142 -16.89 -9.57 -14.02
N LYS A 143 -15.88 -9.49 -14.90
CA LYS A 143 -16.02 -9.88 -16.32
C LYS A 143 -16.35 -11.38 -16.48
N GLU A 144 -15.71 -12.23 -15.68
CA GLU A 144 -15.97 -13.68 -15.67
C GLU A 144 -17.39 -13.99 -15.21
N GLN A 145 -17.88 -13.31 -14.17
CA GLN A 145 -19.26 -13.45 -13.68
C GLN A 145 -20.30 -12.99 -14.70
N THR A 146 -20.10 -11.81 -15.32
CA THR A 146 -21.00 -11.30 -16.36
C THR A 146 -21.10 -12.29 -17.52
N LYS A 147 -19.95 -12.81 -18.02
CA LYS A 147 -19.94 -13.81 -19.10
C LYS A 147 -20.67 -15.10 -18.71
N SER A 148 -20.47 -15.59 -17.50
CA SER A 148 -21.16 -16.79 -17.00
C SER A 148 -22.67 -16.59 -16.89
N SER A 149 -23.12 -15.40 -16.49
CA SER A 149 -24.55 -15.06 -16.39
C SER A 149 -25.21 -15.04 -17.77
N PHE A 150 -24.55 -14.44 -18.78
CA PHE A 150 -25.06 -14.43 -20.15
C PHE A 150 -25.16 -15.85 -20.72
N LEU A 151 -24.12 -16.67 -20.57
CA LEU A 151 -24.12 -18.07 -21.05
C LEU A 151 -25.09 -18.99 -20.29
N GLY A 152 -25.52 -18.59 -19.08
CA GLY A 152 -26.51 -19.30 -18.29
C GLY A 152 -27.96 -18.99 -18.69
N GLN A 153 -28.22 -17.87 -19.37
CA GLN A 153 -29.53 -17.50 -19.91
C GLN A 153 -29.86 -18.22 -21.23
N ASP A 154 -28.86 -18.75 -21.94
CA ASP A 154 -29.01 -19.44 -23.22
C ASP A 154 -29.20 -20.97 -23.11
N ARG A 155 -29.34 -21.51 -21.89
CA ARG A 155 -29.67 -22.94 -21.71
C ARG A 155 -31.19 -23.12 -21.55
N PRO A 156 -31.85 -23.90 -22.44
CA PRO A 156 -33.27 -24.19 -22.36
C PRO A 156 -33.65 -25.02 -21.12
#